data_AF-A0A0L7CS72-F1
#
_entry.id   AF-A0A0L7CS72-F1
#
_cell.length_a   1.000
_cell.length_b   1.000
_cell.length_c   1.000
_cell.angle_alpha   90.00
_cell.angle_beta   90.00
_cell.angle_gamma   90.00
#
_symmetry.space_group_name_H-M   'P 1'
#
loop_
_entity.id
_entity.type
_entity.pdbx_description
1 polymer ?
#
loop_
_entity_poly.entity_id
_entity_poly.type
_entity_poly.pdbx_seq_one_letter_code
_entity_poly.pdbx_strand_id
1 'polypeptide(L)'
;MKKSVALIAATLLLAGLTACGGSNAASDAPAKSDGTSKTETNKEEPKPQLDDLTGTWKQTNSNDPNSYMEATISGDTIEVNWIGTDTKSLYWKGTYQAPTKAGDWKWTSQGDTETMAQSLLASQDATKDFTYSEADGVSWETTALGTTITVKTAKQ
;
A
#
# COMPACT_ATOMS: atom_id res chain seq x y z
N MET A 1 7.32 32.16 -17.86
CA MET A 1 6.69 32.90 -18.98
C MET A 1 6.00 31.88 -19.87
N LYS A 2 4.72 31.93 -20.24
CA LYS A 2 3.61 32.89 -20.00
C LYS A 2 2.33 32.11 -19.61
N LYS A 3 1.31 32.78 -19.07
CA LYS A 3 0.08 32.16 -18.55
C LYS A 3 -1.02 32.09 -19.63
N SER A 4 -1.93 31.13 -19.51
CA SER A 4 -3.27 31.19 -20.10
C SER A 4 -4.33 31.06 -19.01
N VAL A 5 -5.07 32.15 -18.81
CA VAL A 5 -6.28 32.30 -17.97
C VAL A 5 -7.47 32.20 -18.95
N ALA A 6 -8.59 31.55 -18.64
CA ALA A 6 -9.80 32.11 -18.03
C ALA A 6 -10.90 31.00 -18.03
N LEU A 7 -11.94 30.87 -17.19
CA LEU A 7 -12.75 31.71 -16.25
C LEU A 7 -14.25 31.63 -16.71
N ILE A 8 -15.19 31.75 -15.74
CA ILE A 8 -16.68 31.91 -15.86
C ILE A 8 -17.42 30.57 -16.14
N ALA A 9 -18.56 30.19 -15.54
CA ALA A 9 -19.27 30.52 -14.27
C ALA A 9 -20.31 29.37 -14.02
N ALA A 10 -20.58 28.85 -12.82
CA ALA A 10 -21.24 29.38 -11.62
C ALA A 10 -22.76 29.69 -11.75
N THR A 11 -23.59 28.88 -11.08
CA THR A 11 -24.95 29.23 -10.61
C THR A 11 -25.23 28.57 -9.26
N LEU A 12 -25.76 29.36 -8.31
CA LEU A 12 -26.14 28.97 -6.95
C LEU A 12 -27.64 28.60 -6.87
N LEU A 13 -28.11 28.41 -5.62
CA LEU A 13 -29.48 28.54 -5.09
C LEU A 13 -30.24 27.20 -4.97
N LEU A 14 -30.98 26.89 -3.90
CA LEU A 14 -31.14 27.53 -2.58
C LEU A 14 -31.71 26.48 -1.58
N ALA A 15 -31.59 26.74 -0.27
CA ALA A 15 -32.15 25.85 0.76
C ALA A 15 -33.66 26.06 0.97
N GLY A 16 -34.34 25.01 1.46
CA GLY A 16 -35.75 25.07 1.91
C GLY A 16 -35.95 24.35 3.24
N LEU A 17 -36.35 25.09 4.27
CA LEU A 17 -36.72 24.59 5.60
C LEU A 17 -37.99 25.32 6.07
N THR A 18 -39.15 24.66 5.96
CA THR A 18 -40.39 24.99 6.67
C THR A 18 -41.11 23.67 6.95
N ALA A 19 -41.20 23.19 8.19
CA ALA A 19 -41.98 23.72 9.31
C ALA A 19 -43.51 23.64 9.07
N CYS A 20 -44.12 22.59 9.63
CA CYS A 20 -45.55 22.53 9.95
C CYS A 20 -45.69 21.87 11.33
N GLY A 21 -46.22 22.62 12.30
CA GLY A 21 -46.70 22.10 13.58
C GLY A 21 -48.19 22.41 13.71
N GLY A 22 -48.94 21.53 14.37
CA GLY A 22 -50.38 21.70 14.61
C GLY A 22 -50.89 20.64 15.57
N SER A 23 -51.38 21.08 16.73
CA SER A 23 -51.88 20.23 17.82
C SER A 23 -53.38 20.41 17.99
N ASN A 24 -54.13 19.34 18.32
CA ASN A 24 -55.17 19.39 19.37
C ASN A 24 -55.89 18.04 19.65
N ALA A 25 -56.34 17.92 20.92
CA ALA A 25 -57.49 17.16 21.43
C ALA A 25 -57.50 15.60 21.50
N ALA A 26 -56.98 15.08 22.62
CA ALA A 26 -57.62 14.15 23.59
C ALA A 26 -58.54 12.98 23.16
N SER A 27 -58.21 11.75 23.63
CA SER A 27 -59.04 10.90 24.52
C SER A 27 -58.28 9.63 24.99
N ASP A 28 -58.78 8.93 26.00
CA ASP A 28 -58.04 8.05 26.94
C ASP A 28 -57.76 6.56 26.56
N ALA A 29 -56.61 6.08 27.07
CA ALA A 29 -56.32 4.73 27.62
C ALA A 29 -56.24 3.48 26.68
N PRO A 30 -55.75 2.30 27.13
CA PRO A 30 -54.29 2.06 27.26
C PRO A 30 -53.78 0.68 26.74
N ALA A 31 -52.44 0.49 26.84
CA ALA A 31 -51.70 -0.79 27.01
C ALA A 31 -51.08 -1.54 25.78
N LYS A 32 -49.75 -1.33 25.65
CA LYS A 32 -48.66 -2.35 25.75
C LYS A 32 -48.12 -3.07 24.48
N SER A 33 -46.80 -3.37 24.54
CA SER A 33 -45.94 -4.15 23.64
C SER A 33 -45.44 -3.38 22.40
N ASP A 34 -44.32 -2.66 22.46
CA ASP A 34 -42.91 -3.11 22.51
C ASP A 34 -42.40 -3.71 21.18
N GLY A 35 -41.26 -3.20 20.67
CA GLY A 35 -40.40 -3.98 19.76
C GLY A 35 -39.91 -3.36 18.45
N THR A 36 -40.13 -2.07 18.14
CA THR A 36 -39.47 -1.46 16.95
C THR A 36 -38.03 -1.09 17.27
N SER A 37 -37.13 -2.07 17.20
CA SER A 37 -35.68 -1.82 17.21
C SER A 37 -35.32 -0.88 16.07
N LYS A 38 -34.88 0.33 16.44
CA LYS A 38 -34.12 1.18 15.53
C LYS A 38 -32.78 0.50 15.28
N THR A 39 -32.62 -0.10 14.11
CA THR A 39 -31.29 -0.50 13.63
C THR A 39 -30.51 0.77 13.36
N GLU A 40 -29.82 1.28 14.37
CA GLU A 40 -28.78 2.27 14.15
C GLU A 40 -27.66 1.57 13.38
N THR A 41 -27.62 1.81 12.07
CA THR A 41 -26.49 1.46 11.22
C THR A 41 -25.30 2.27 11.69
N ASN A 42 -24.58 1.74 12.67
CA ASN A 42 -23.28 2.24 13.07
C ASN A 42 -22.40 2.21 11.82
N LYS A 43 -22.15 3.39 11.25
CA LYS A 43 -21.25 3.56 10.11
C LYS A 43 -19.84 3.36 10.65
N GLU A 44 -19.41 2.09 10.71
CA GLU A 44 -18.06 1.74 11.10
C GLU A 44 -17.10 2.49 10.17
N GLU A 45 -16.35 3.43 10.78
CA GLU A 45 -15.31 4.16 10.08
C GLU A 45 -14.26 3.15 9.63
N PRO A 46 -13.86 3.13 8.35
CA PRO A 46 -12.92 2.13 7.86
C PRO A 46 -11.64 2.17 8.68
N LYS A 47 -11.40 1.12 9.48
CA LYS A 47 -10.11 0.95 10.14
C LYS A 47 -9.03 0.96 9.06
N PRO A 48 -7.91 1.69 9.23
CA PRO A 48 -6.84 1.68 8.24
C PRO A 48 -6.39 0.25 7.98
N GLN A 49 -6.63 -0.23 6.75
CA GLN A 49 -6.23 -1.57 6.35
C GLN A 49 -4.71 -1.57 6.21
N LEU A 50 -4.04 -2.53 6.85
CA LEU A 50 -2.59 -2.71 6.70
C LEU A 50 -2.30 -3.22 5.29
N ASP A 51 -1.28 -2.65 4.66
CA ASP A 51 -0.86 -3.05 3.32
C ASP A 51 -0.21 -4.45 3.36
N ASP A 52 -0.86 -5.44 2.75
CA ASP A 52 -0.29 -6.77 2.62
C ASP A 52 0.75 -6.79 1.50
N LEU A 53 2.02 -6.74 1.89
CA LEU A 53 3.15 -6.77 0.96
C LEU A 53 3.52 -8.19 0.51
N THR A 54 2.85 -9.24 1.00
CA THR A 54 3.09 -10.65 0.60
C THR A 54 2.85 -10.85 -0.89
N GLY A 55 3.76 -11.53 -1.57
CA GLY A 55 3.69 -11.80 -3.01
C GLY A 55 4.94 -11.35 -3.77
N THR A 56 4.82 -11.28 -5.10
CA THR A 56 5.93 -10.96 -6.01
C THR A 56 5.86 -9.52 -6.49
N TRP A 57 7.01 -8.85 -6.52
CA TRP A 57 7.20 -7.44 -6.82
C TRP A 57 8.24 -7.30 -7.94
N LYS A 58 7.80 -6.90 -9.12
CA LYS A 58 8.66 -6.74 -10.30
C LYS A 58 9.17 -5.32 -10.43
N GLN A 59 10.46 -5.14 -10.72
CA GLN A 59 11.05 -3.84 -11.01
C GLN A 59 10.35 -3.13 -12.17
N THR A 60 9.96 -1.88 -11.95
CA THR A 60 9.28 -1.01 -12.93
C THR A 60 10.22 -0.03 -13.63
N ASN A 61 11.37 0.26 -13.03
CA ASN A 61 12.37 1.20 -13.54
C ASN A 61 13.62 0.53 -14.15
N SER A 62 13.46 -0.65 -14.77
CA SER A 62 14.52 -1.21 -15.62
C SER A 62 14.49 -0.58 -17.02
N ASN A 63 15.66 -0.44 -17.62
CA ASN A 63 15.82 -0.03 -19.02
C ASN A 63 15.75 -1.23 -20.00
N ASP A 64 15.67 -2.46 -19.49
CA ASP A 64 15.56 -3.70 -20.28
C ASP A 64 14.40 -4.57 -19.74
N PRO A 65 13.37 -4.90 -20.54
CA PRO A 65 12.25 -5.73 -20.11
C PRO A 65 12.64 -7.18 -19.78
N ASN A 66 13.78 -7.65 -20.28
CA ASN A 66 14.31 -9.01 -20.10
C ASN A 66 15.40 -9.09 -19.03
N SER A 67 15.85 -7.96 -18.47
CA SER A 67 16.87 -7.89 -17.42
C SER A 67 16.42 -6.93 -16.32
N TYR A 68 15.94 -7.50 -15.20
CA TYR A 68 15.30 -6.73 -14.14
C TYR A 68 15.46 -7.43 -12.78
N MET A 69 15.13 -6.73 -11.70
CA MET A 69 15.06 -7.33 -10.37
C MET A 69 13.63 -7.67 -9.96
N GLU A 70 13.48 -8.76 -9.23
CA GLU A 70 12.20 -9.21 -8.68
C GLU A 70 12.37 -9.57 -7.20
N ALA A 71 11.47 -9.08 -6.35
CA ALA A 71 11.40 -9.43 -4.94
C ALA A 71 10.17 -10.30 -4.65
N THR A 72 10.34 -11.37 -3.87
CA THR A 72 9.24 -12.20 -3.36
C THR A 72 9.21 -12.09 -1.85
N ILE A 73 8.08 -11.65 -1.29
CA ILE A 73 7.83 -11.59 0.15
C ILE A 73 6.91 -12.76 0.52
N SER A 74 7.34 -13.59 1.47
CA SER A 74 6.58 -14.74 1.96
C SER A 74 6.89 -14.97 3.45
N GLY A 75 5.85 -14.97 4.28
CA GLY A 75 5.98 -15.10 5.73
C GLY A 75 6.79 -13.94 6.33
N ASP A 76 7.92 -14.26 6.93
CA ASP A 76 8.90 -13.35 7.54
C ASP A 76 10.16 -13.15 6.68
N THR A 77 10.12 -13.54 5.40
CA THR A 77 11.27 -13.55 4.48
C THR A 77 11.01 -12.70 3.24
N ILE A 78 12.04 -11.98 2.79
CA ILE A 78 12.14 -11.37 1.46
C ILE A 78 13.33 -11.99 0.71
N GLU A 79 13.06 -12.49 -0.50
CA GLU A 79 14.08 -12.93 -1.46
C GLU A 79 14.07 -11.98 -2.66
N VAL A 80 15.22 -11.48 -3.09
CA VAL A 80 15.38 -10.64 -4.27
C VAL A 80 16.30 -11.34 -5.25
N ASN A 81 15.92 -11.38 -6.52
CA ASN A 81 16.69 -11.99 -7.59
C ASN A 81 16.91 -11.02 -8.75
N TRP A 82 18.03 -11.20 -9.45
CA TRP A 82 18.19 -10.78 -10.83
C TRP A 82 17.47 -11.79 -11.73
N ILE A 83 16.59 -11.29 -12.60
CA ILE A 83 15.87 -12.06 -13.61
C ILE A 83 16.43 -11.70 -14.98
N GLY A 84 16.92 -12.70 -15.70
CA GLY A 84 17.23 -12.66 -17.14
C GLY A 84 16.21 -13.49 -17.94
N THR A 85 16.34 -13.53 -19.27
CA THR A 85 15.45 -14.29 -20.17
C THR A 85 15.22 -15.75 -19.72
N ASP A 86 16.31 -16.46 -19.42
CA ASP A 86 16.30 -17.88 -19.00
C ASP A 86 17.09 -18.09 -17.70
N THR A 87 17.33 -17.03 -16.92
CA THR A 87 18.20 -17.06 -15.73
C THR A 87 17.54 -16.39 -14.53
N LYS A 88 17.79 -16.96 -13.34
CA LYS A 88 17.42 -16.38 -12.05
C LYS A 88 18.63 -16.50 -11.12
N SER A 89 19.11 -15.36 -10.62
CA SER A 89 20.31 -15.29 -9.77
C SER A 89 19.99 -14.54 -8.48
N LEU A 90 20.27 -15.15 -7.33
CA LEU A 90 20.00 -14.56 -6.02
C LEU A 90 20.82 -13.27 -5.81
N TYR A 91 20.13 -12.18 -5.48
CA TYR A 91 20.71 -10.92 -5.03
C TYR A 91 20.64 -10.75 -3.50
N TRP A 92 19.49 -11.03 -2.91
CA TRP A 92 19.26 -10.88 -1.47
C TRP A 92 18.36 -12.00 -0.96
N LYS A 93 18.65 -12.50 0.24
CA LYS A 93 17.70 -13.30 1.03
C LYS A 93 17.82 -12.81 2.46
N GLY A 94 16.72 -12.47 3.10
CA GLY A 94 16.74 -11.95 4.46
C GLY A 94 15.37 -11.73 5.06
N THR A 95 15.35 -11.18 6.27
CA THR A 95 14.11 -11.00 7.03
C THR A 95 13.22 -9.89 6.46
N TYR A 96 11.91 -10.07 6.60
CA TYR A 96 10.86 -9.11 6.29
C TYR A 96 10.07 -8.82 7.58
N GLN A 97 9.65 -7.57 7.74
CA GLN A 97 8.84 -7.12 8.87
C GLN A 97 7.58 -6.47 8.31
N ALA A 98 6.42 -7.06 8.58
CA ALA A 98 5.14 -6.58 8.03
C ALA A 98 4.74 -5.20 8.58
N PRO A 99 4.04 -4.37 7.79
CA PRO A 99 3.50 -3.08 8.25
C PRO A 99 2.65 -3.20 9.51
N THR A 100 2.97 -2.39 10.53
CA THR A 100 2.17 -2.28 11.77
C THR A 100 1.18 -1.12 11.74
N LYS A 101 1.18 -0.35 10.66
CA LYS A 101 0.29 0.78 10.34
C LYS A 101 0.14 0.86 8.82
N ALA A 102 -0.93 1.47 8.34
CA ALA A 102 -1.16 1.69 6.90
C ALA A 102 -0.23 2.78 6.32
N GLY A 103 0.01 2.72 5.01
CA GLY A 103 0.83 3.69 4.26
C GLY A 103 2.33 3.39 4.34
N ASP A 104 3.14 4.43 4.09
CA ASP A 104 4.60 4.29 3.93
C ASP A 104 5.27 3.48 5.05
N TRP A 105 6.02 2.47 4.64
CA TRP A 105 6.68 1.51 5.51
C TRP A 105 8.18 1.41 5.22
N LYS A 106 8.97 1.09 6.25
CA LYS A 106 10.41 0.84 6.14
C LYS A 106 10.80 -0.27 7.10
N TRP A 107 11.66 -1.18 6.65
CA TRP A 107 12.32 -2.15 7.51
C TRP A 107 13.79 -2.34 7.11
N THR A 108 14.60 -2.74 8.09
CA THR A 108 15.95 -3.24 7.83
C THR A 108 15.88 -4.76 7.84
N SER A 109 16.19 -5.36 6.68
CA SER A 109 16.28 -6.80 6.48
C SER A 109 17.62 -7.31 6.99
N GLN A 110 17.62 -8.38 7.78
CA GLN A 110 18.83 -9.09 8.19
C GLN A 110 19.12 -10.18 7.14
N GLY A 111 20.33 -10.19 6.58
CA GLY A 111 20.69 -11.11 5.50
C GLY A 111 20.97 -12.54 5.96
N ASP A 112 20.51 -13.52 5.19
CA ASP A 112 20.95 -14.91 5.23
C ASP A 112 22.31 -15.00 4.52
N THR A 113 23.36 -14.56 5.22
CA THR A 113 24.70 -14.40 4.65
C THR A 113 25.34 -15.73 4.24
N GLU A 114 24.94 -16.85 4.86
CA GLU A 114 25.39 -18.20 4.48
C GLU A 114 24.83 -18.60 3.10
N THR A 115 23.52 -18.40 2.87
CA THR A 115 22.91 -18.65 1.56
C THR A 115 23.43 -17.67 0.51
N MET A 116 23.54 -16.38 0.85
CA MET A 116 24.02 -15.35 -0.08
C MET A 116 25.47 -15.58 -0.52
N ALA A 117 26.35 -16.07 0.37
CA ALA A 117 27.73 -16.40 0.02
C ALA A 117 27.88 -17.50 -1.06
N GLN A 118 26.82 -18.26 -1.36
CA GLN A 118 26.81 -19.24 -2.45
C GLN A 118 26.45 -18.64 -3.82
N SER A 119 25.99 -17.38 -3.89
CA SER A 119 25.60 -16.70 -5.13
C SER A 119 26.58 -15.58 -5.48
N LEU A 120 27.21 -15.70 -6.67
CA LEU A 120 28.16 -14.71 -7.18
C LEU A 120 27.57 -13.30 -7.35
N LEU A 121 26.25 -13.19 -7.52
CA LEU A 121 25.54 -11.91 -7.72
C LEU A 121 24.76 -11.45 -6.48
N ALA A 122 24.95 -12.12 -5.34
CA ALA A 122 24.36 -11.68 -4.09
C ALA A 122 25.12 -10.48 -3.50
N SER A 123 24.39 -9.67 -2.75
CA SER A 123 24.98 -8.66 -1.88
C SER A 123 25.80 -9.34 -0.78
N GLN A 124 26.93 -8.71 -0.44
CA GLN A 124 27.77 -9.07 0.71
C GLN A 124 27.43 -8.26 1.97
N ASP A 125 26.36 -7.45 1.92
CA ASP A 125 25.90 -6.66 3.07
C ASP A 125 25.26 -7.59 4.12
N ALA A 126 25.54 -7.37 5.40
CA ALA A 126 24.87 -8.10 6.47
C ALA A 126 23.40 -7.67 6.66
N THR A 127 23.07 -6.46 6.21
CA THR A 127 21.73 -5.86 6.32
C THR A 127 21.38 -5.07 5.07
N LYS A 128 20.08 -4.93 4.77
CA LYS A 128 19.59 -4.10 3.67
C LYS A 128 18.30 -3.37 4.07
N ASP A 129 18.27 -2.07 3.86
CA ASP A 129 17.07 -1.28 4.04
C ASP A 129 16.13 -1.46 2.85
N PHE A 130 14.87 -1.72 3.16
CA PHE A 130 13.76 -1.75 2.21
C PHE A 130 12.68 -0.75 2.62
N THR A 131 12.06 -0.14 1.63
CA THR A 131 10.93 0.78 1.79
C THR A 131 9.71 0.27 1.03
N TYR A 132 8.53 0.72 1.43
CA TYR A 132 7.29 0.60 0.68
C TYR A 132 6.54 1.93 0.67
N SER A 133 6.01 2.29 -0.49
CA SER A 133 4.99 3.33 -0.67
C SER A 133 4.05 2.92 -1.82
N GLU A 134 2.86 3.52 -1.90
CA GLU A 134 1.93 3.27 -3.01
C GLU A 134 2.53 3.61 -4.39
N ALA A 135 3.44 4.60 -4.44
CA ALA A 135 4.00 5.12 -5.69
C ALA A 135 5.19 4.31 -6.23
N ASP A 136 6.05 3.79 -5.35
CA ASP A 136 7.31 3.13 -5.71
C ASP A 136 7.31 1.61 -5.43
N GLY A 137 6.25 1.11 -4.78
CA GLY A 137 6.15 -0.27 -4.32
C GLY A 137 7.25 -0.64 -3.33
N VAL A 138 7.54 -1.93 -3.20
CA VAL A 138 8.72 -2.39 -2.44
C VAL A 138 9.98 -1.93 -3.16
N SER A 139 10.84 -1.22 -2.46
CA SER A 139 11.97 -0.48 -3.03
C SER A 139 13.23 -0.62 -2.16
N TRP A 140 14.40 -0.64 -2.80
CA TRP A 140 15.70 -0.79 -2.14
C TRP A 140 16.81 -0.25 -3.03
N GLU A 141 17.98 0.03 -2.45
CA GLU A 141 19.17 0.35 -3.24
C GLU A 141 19.96 -0.92 -3.59
N THR A 142 20.40 -0.99 -4.85
CA THR A 142 21.32 -2.01 -5.36
C THR A 142 22.49 -1.35 -6.06
N THR A 143 23.68 -1.94 -5.94
CA THR A 143 24.88 -1.52 -6.66
C THR A 143 25.42 -2.71 -7.44
N ALA A 144 25.54 -2.56 -8.76
CA ALA A 144 26.10 -3.56 -9.66
C ALA A 144 27.00 -2.88 -10.69
N LEU A 145 28.15 -3.48 -10.99
CA LEU A 145 29.11 -2.99 -12.00
C LEU A 145 29.48 -1.49 -11.85
N GLY A 146 29.58 -1.00 -10.61
CA GLY A 146 29.91 0.39 -10.30
C GLY A 146 28.75 1.39 -10.45
N THR A 147 27.54 0.93 -10.75
CA THR A 147 26.32 1.76 -10.82
C THR A 147 25.38 1.44 -9.65
N THR A 148 24.92 2.46 -8.94
CA THR A 148 23.89 2.35 -7.90
C THR A 148 22.54 2.83 -8.45
N ILE A 149 21.48 2.08 -8.18
CA ILE A 149 20.10 2.50 -8.46
C ILE A 149 19.20 2.24 -7.24
N THR A 150 18.20 3.09 -7.04
CA THR A 150 17.01 2.72 -6.26
C THR A 150 16.09 1.90 -7.14
N VAL A 151 15.92 0.62 -6.83
CA VAL A 151 14.93 -0.24 -7.48
C VAL A 151 13.55 0.18 -7.01
N LYS A 152 12.63 0.36 -7.96
CA LYS A 152 11.20 0.59 -7.71
C LYS A 152 10.42 -0.56 -8.31
N THR A 153 9.33 -0.99 -7.68
CA THR A 153 8.57 -2.17 -8.11
C THR A 153 7.07 -1.94 -8.19
N ALA A 154 6.37 -2.87 -8.81
CA ALA A 154 4.93 -3.05 -8.69
C ALA A 154 4.64 -4.51 -8.37
N LYS A 155 3.56 -4.75 -7.60
CA LYS A 155 3.07 -6.09 -7.29
C LYS A 155 2.55 -6.75 -8.58
N GLN A 156 2.89 -8.03 -8.79
CA GLN A 156 2.41 -8.86 -9.90
C GLN A 156 0.98 -9.37 -9.66
#